data_AF-A0A3M1GLU1-F1
#
_entry.id   AF-A0A3M1GLU1-F1
#
_cell.length_a   1.000
_cell.length_b   1.000
_cell.length_c   1.000
_cell.angle_alpha   90.00
_cell.angle_beta   90.00
_cell.angle_gamma   90.00
#
_symmetry.space_group_name_H-M   'P 1'
#
loop_
_entity.id
_entity.type
_entity.pdbx_description
1 polymer ?
#
loop_
_entity_poly.entity_id
_entity_poly.type
_entity_poly.pdbx_seq_one_letter_code
_entity_poly.pdbx_strand_id
1 'polypeptide(L)'
;MDELWLIGAVVAGFVLRLGIPLAVTFLVGYWLRRLDDRWQAEAHARRVAEAATRNDSVLEFYTTIDPPCWAGKNCPETVLHQCPVWLQSNHQPCWLIRYRVEGRLTPNCYHCPYFTARRAIVPQVGQGSR
;
A
#
# COMPACT_ATOMS: atom_id res chain seq x y z
N MET A 1 26.38 -34.47 -55.30
CA MET A 1 25.30 -33.45 -55.16
C MET A 1 24.16 -33.98 -54.30
N ASP A 2 24.00 -35.29 -54.21
CA ASP A 2 22.91 -35.97 -53.50
C ASP A 2 23.03 -35.89 -51.97
N GLU A 3 24.25 -35.80 -51.45
CA GLU A 3 24.54 -35.68 -50.01
C GLU A 3 24.06 -34.35 -49.41
N LEU A 4 24.22 -33.24 -50.16
CA LEU A 4 23.70 -31.92 -49.76
C LEU A 4 22.17 -31.90 -49.74
N TRP A 5 21.53 -32.63 -50.66
CA TRP A 5 20.07 -32.75 -50.74
C TRP A 5 19.50 -33.54 -49.55
N LEU A 6 20.15 -34.65 -49.17
CA LEU A 6 19.78 -35.43 -47.99
C LEU A 6 19.91 -34.63 -46.70
N ILE A 7 21.03 -33.91 -46.52
CA ILE A 7 21.23 -33.04 -45.35
C ILE A 7 20.16 -31.92 -45.32
N GLY A 8 19.89 -31.29 -46.47
CA GLY A 8 18.86 -30.26 -46.59
C GLY A 8 17.47 -30.76 -46.19
N ALA A 9 17.08 -31.96 -46.63
CA ALA A 9 15.79 -32.56 -46.29
C ALA A 9 15.66 -32.89 -44.79
N VAL A 10 16.71 -33.42 -44.16
CA VAL A 10 16.73 -33.72 -42.72
C VAL A 10 16.63 -32.44 -41.89
N VAL A 11 17.42 -31.41 -42.24
CA VAL A 11 17.38 -30.11 -41.56
C VAL A 11 16.03 -29.44 -41.74
N ALA A 12 15.46 -29.48 -42.95
CA ALA A 12 14.12 -28.93 -43.21
C ALA A 12 13.04 -29.63 -42.38
N GLY A 13 13.07 -30.96 -42.29
CA GLY A 13 12.15 -31.72 -41.44
C GLY A 13 12.29 -31.38 -39.95
N PHE A 14 13.52 -31.16 -39.49
CA PHE A 14 13.80 -30.79 -38.09
C PHE A 14 13.33 -29.36 -37.78
N VAL A 15 13.64 -28.39 -38.64
CA VAL A 15 13.16 -27.00 -38.51
C VAL A 15 11.64 -26.92 -38.61
N LEU A 16 11.02 -27.69 -39.51
CA LEU A 16 9.56 -27.71 -39.62
C LEU A 16 8.92 -28.28 -38.34
N ARG A 17 9.48 -29.34 -37.76
CA ARG A 17 8.94 -29.96 -36.55
C ARG A 17 9.29 -29.24 -35.24
N LEU A 18 10.38 -28.49 -35.16
CA LEU A 18 10.77 -27.76 -33.94
C LEU A 18 10.47 -26.27 -34.03
N GLY A 19 10.70 -25.68 -35.20
CA GLY A 19 10.45 -24.27 -35.46
C GLY A 19 8.96 -23.95 -35.42
N ILE A 20 8.09 -24.78 -36.00
CA ILE A 20 6.63 -24.55 -35.95
C ILE A 20 6.11 -24.55 -34.50
N PRO A 21 6.32 -25.59 -33.66
CA PRO A 21 5.79 -25.56 -32.30
C PRO A 21 6.40 -24.46 -31.43
N LEU A 22 7.69 -24.12 -31.61
CA LEU A 22 8.30 -22.99 -30.91
C LEU A 22 7.68 -21.66 -31.36
N ALA A 23 7.50 -21.45 -32.66
CA ALA A 23 6.89 -20.24 -33.20
C ALA A 23 5.44 -20.08 -32.72
N VAL A 24 4.66 -21.16 -32.72
CA VAL A 24 3.28 -21.15 -32.22
C VAL A 24 3.25 -20.81 -30.73
N THR A 25 4.10 -21.45 -29.92
CA THR A 25 4.16 -21.16 -28.47
C THR A 25 4.57 -19.72 -28.21
N PHE A 26 5.54 -19.20 -28.95
CA PHE A 26 5.95 -17.79 -28.85
C PHE A 26 4.83 -16.84 -29.24
N LEU A 27 4.12 -17.14 -30.34
CA LEU A 27 3.02 -16.32 -30.83
C LEU A 27 1.89 -16.26 -29.80
N VAL A 28 1.50 -17.41 -29.25
CA VAL A 28 0.46 -17.52 -28.22
C VAL A 28 0.89 -16.79 -26.95
N GLY A 29 2.12 -17.01 -26.48
CA GLY A 29 2.67 -16.32 -25.31
C GLY A 29 2.73 -14.80 -25.49
N TYR A 30 3.12 -14.33 -26.68
CA TYR A 30 3.13 -12.91 -27.02
C TYR A 30 1.72 -12.32 -27.03
N TRP A 31 0.76 -13.05 -27.60
CA TRP A 31 -0.64 -12.61 -27.66
C TRP A 31 -1.29 -12.53 -26.28
N LEU A 32 -1.04 -13.53 -25.42
CA LEU A 32 -1.50 -13.53 -24.04
C LEU A 32 -0.88 -12.39 -23.22
N ARG A 33 0.42 -12.15 -23.37
CA ARG A 33 1.10 -11.05 -22.66
C ARG A 33 0.53 -9.68 -23.03
N ARG A 34 0.20 -9.48 -24.32
CA ARG A 34 -0.44 -8.25 -24.80
C ARG A 34 -1.84 -8.05 -24.21
N LEU A 35 -2.57 -9.13 -23.91
CA LEU A 35 -3.87 -9.06 -23.24
C LEU A 35 -3.71 -8.81 -21.73
N ASP A 36 -2.75 -9.49 -21.11
CA ASP A 36 -2.46 -9.37 -19.69
C ASP A 36 -2.03 -7.94 -19.30
N ASP A 37 -1.23 -7.27 -20.13
CA ASP A 37 -0.80 -5.89 -19.91
C ASP A 37 -2.00 -4.92 -19.76
N ARG A 38 -3.09 -5.15 -20.51
CA ARG A 38 -4.31 -4.32 -20.37
C ARG A 38 -5.00 -4.56 -19.03
N TRP A 39 -5.09 -5.81 -18.60
CA TRP A 39 -5.73 -6.15 -17.33
C TRP A 39 -4.90 -5.76 -16.12
N GLN A 40 -3.56 -5.82 -16.20
CA GLN A 40 -2.69 -5.33 -15.14
C GLN A 40 -2.82 -3.82 -14.95
N ALA A 41 -2.97 -3.06 -16.04
CA ALA A 41 -3.21 -1.61 -15.97
C ALA A 41 -4.55 -1.29 -15.29
N GLU A 42 -5.61 -2.03 -15.63
CA GLU A 42 -6.91 -1.90 -14.96
C GLU A 42 -6.88 -2.32 -13.49
N ALA A 43 -6.16 -3.40 -13.15
CA ALA A 43 -5.99 -3.85 -11.78
C ALA A 43 -5.19 -2.85 -10.93
N HIS A 44 -4.17 -2.21 -11.50
CA HIS A 44 -3.44 -1.14 -10.82
C HIS A 44 -4.34 0.08 -10.58
N ALA A 45 -5.12 0.50 -11.58
CA ALA A 45 -6.06 1.60 -11.43
C ALA A 45 -7.11 1.34 -10.35
N ARG A 46 -7.67 0.11 -10.28
CA ARG A 46 -8.61 -0.29 -9.24
C ARG A 46 -7.98 -0.29 -7.84
N ARG A 47 -6.77 -0.84 -7.70
CA ARG A 47 -6.05 -0.84 -6.41
C ARG A 47 -5.74 0.58 -5.91
N VAL A 48 -5.39 1.50 -6.81
CA VAL A 48 -5.14 2.90 -6.45
C VAL A 48 -6.45 3.61 -6.07
N ALA A 49 -7.55 3.36 -6.78
CA ALA A 49 -8.87 3.92 -6.45
C ALA A 49 -9.43 3.38 -5.11
N GLU A 50 -9.28 2.08 -4.86
CA GLU A 50 -9.64 1.44 -3.59
C GLU A 50 -8.77 1.94 -2.43
N ALA A 51 -7.47 2.17 -2.65
CA ALA A 51 -6.59 2.75 -1.65
C ALA A 51 -6.97 4.21 -1.32
N ALA A 52 -7.35 5.00 -2.33
CA ALA A 52 -7.79 6.38 -2.14
C ALA A 52 -9.09 6.46 -1.33
N THR A 53 -10.09 5.64 -1.68
CA THR A 53 -11.39 5.58 -0.96
C THR A 53 -11.27 5.01 0.46
N ARG A 54 -10.40 4.01 0.68
CA ARG A 54 -10.10 3.50 2.04
C ARG A 54 -9.45 4.58 2.91
N ASN A 55 -8.51 5.36 2.38
CA ASN A 55 -7.85 6.40 3.18
C ASN A 55 -8.81 7.54 3.56
N ASP A 56 -9.73 7.89 2.66
CA ASP A 56 -10.73 8.94 2.88
C ASP A 56 -11.77 8.53 3.95
N SER A 57 -12.33 7.33 3.81
CA SER A 57 -13.27 6.78 4.81
C SER A 57 -12.64 6.57 6.19
N VAL A 58 -11.35 6.23 6.25
CA VAL A 58 -10.62 6.15 7.51
C VAL A 58 -10.43 7.53 8.14
N LEU A 59 -10.13 8.56 7.34
CA LEU A 59 -9.99 9.93 7.83
C LEU A 59 -11.33 10.46 8.38
N GLU A 60 -12.43 10.24 7.67
CA GLU A 60 -13.79 10.65 8.06
C GLU A 60 -14.28 9.92 9.33
N PHE A 61 -13.91 8.65 9.49
CA PHE A 61 -14.19 7.91 10.73
C PHE A 61 -13.42 8.49 11.93
N TYR A 62 -12.16 8.90 11.74
CA TYR A 62 -11.35 9.49 12.81
C TYR A 62 -11.80 10.88 13.24
N THR A 63 -12.46 11.64 12.38
CA THR A 63 -13.00 12.96 12.72
C THR A 63 -14.32 12.90 13.47
N THR A 64 -15.11 11.83 13.26
CA THR A 64 -16.48 11.73 13.78
C THR A 64 -16.55 11.00 15.13
N ILE A 65 -15.60 10.12 15.44
CA ILE A 65 -15.69 9.24 16.63
C ILE A 65 -14.87 9.72 17.82
N ASP A 66 -13.85 10.55 17.63
CA ASP A 66 -12.99 11.01 18.71
C ASP A 66 -13.01 12.54 18.79
N PRO A 67 -13.71 13.14 19.78
CA PRO A 67 -13.47 14.53 20.09
C PRO A 67 -11.97 14.72 20.39
N PRO A 68 -11.38 15.85 19.96
CA PRO A 68 -9.95 16.08 20.17
C PRO A 68 -9.63 16.03 21.66
N CYS A 69 -8.41 15.60 22.01
CA CYS A 69 -8.09 15.27 23.40
C CYS A 69 -8.34 16.43 24.38
N TRP A 70 -8.27 17.68 23.91
CA TRP A 70 -8.58 18.86 24.72
C TRP A 70 -10.07 18.98 25.08
N ALA A 71 -10.97 18.56 24.21
CA ALA A 71 -12.41 18.57 24.45
C ALA A 71 -12.79 17.56 25.53
N GLY A 72 -12.19 16.36 25.53
CA GLY A 72 -12.49 15.36 26.55
C GLY A 72 -11.57 15.39 27.80
N LYS A 73 -10.44 16.11 27.78
CA LYS A 73 -9.65 16.43 28.98
C LYS A 73 -10.08 17.73 29.66
N ASN A 74 -11.00 18.48 29.05
CA ASN A 74 -11.49 19.78 29.50
C ASN A 74 -10.34 20.75 29.86
N CYS A 75 -9.39 20.91 28.93
CA CYS A 75 -8.21 21.74 29.16
C CYS A 75 -8.57 23.23 29.14
N PRO A 76 -8.11 24.04 30.11
CA PRO A 76 -8.33 25.49 30.11
C PRO A 76 -7.54 26.16 28.97
N GLU A 77 -8.07 27.26 28.45
CA GLU A 77 -7.54 27.98 27.27
C GLU A 77 -6.07 28.40 27.43
N THR A 78 -5.64 28.70 28.66
CA THR A 78 -4.24 29.00 28.99
C THR A 78 -3.28 27.85 28.68
N VAL A 79 -3.74 26.60 28.78
CA VAL A 79 -2.96 25.39 28.47
C VAL A 79 -3.06 25.06 26.98
N LEU A 80 -4.13 25.47 26.29
CA LEU A 80 -4.31 25.24 24.86
C LEU A 80 -3.26 25.96 24.02
N HIS A 81 -2.98 27.23 24.32
CA HIS A 81 -1.97 28.02 23.60
C HIS A 81 -0.54 27.48 23.75
N GLN A 82 -0.27 26.71 24.80
CA GLN A 82 1.03 26.06 25.03
C GLN A 82 1.07 24.63 24.49
N CYS A 83 -0.06 24.09 24.03
CA CYS A 83 -0.16 22.71 23.60
C CYS A 83 0.17 22.57 22.10
N PRO A 84 1.24 21.85 21.71
CA PRO A 84 1.59 21.65 20.30
C PRO A 84 0.49 20.90 19.53
N VAL A 85 -0.33 20.11 20.24
CA VAL A 85 -1.46 19.36 19.68
C VAL A 85 -2.59 20.29 19.22
N TRP A 86 -2.81 21.40 19.92
CA TRP A 86 -3.84 22.38 19.56
C TRP A 86 -3.40 23.22 18.35
N LEU A 87 -2.13 23.66 18.32
CA LEU A 87 -1.59 24.43 17.19
C LEU A 87 -1.56 23.64 15.87
N GLN A 88 -1.32 22.32 15.93
CA GLN A 88 -1.23 21.47 14.75
C GLN A 88 -2.55 20.74 14.47
N SER A 89 -3.69 21.43 14.57
CA SER A 89 -5.08 20.93 14.38
C SER A 89 -5.30 20.20 13.04
N ASN A 90 -4.68 19.05 12.89
CA ASN A 90 -4.45 18.36 11.62
C ASN A 90 -4.77 16.89 11.81
N HIS A 91 -5.98 16.58 12.27
CA HIS A 91 -6.59 15.25 12.42
C HIS A 91 -5.72 14.12 13.02
N GLN A 92 -4.58 14.47 13.59
CA GLN A 92 -3.56 13.55 14.07
C GLN A 92 -3.77 13.33 15.56
N PRO A 93 -3.54 12.11 16.04
CA PRO A 93 -3.71 11.82 17.45
C PRO A 93 -2.63 12.55 18.26
N CYS A 94 -3.00 12.98 19.47
CA CYS A 94 -2.17 13.82 20.33
C CYS A 94 -0.78 13.23 20.61
N TRP A 95 -0.67 11.91 20.71
CA TRP A 95 0.59 11.22 20.96
C TRP A 95 1.56 11.29 19.77
N LEU A 96 1.05 11.32 18.53
CA LEU A 96 1.90 11.40 17.33
C LEU A 96 2.51 12.80 17.18
N ILE A 97 1.72 13.83 17.46
CA ILE A 97 2.20 15.21 17.50
C ILE A 97 3.23 15.38 18.61
N ARG A 98 2.95 14.90 19.82
CA ARG A 98 3.93 14.93 20.93
C ARG A 98 5.21 14.17 20.58
N TYR A 99 5.12 13.00 19.94
CA TYR A 99 6.30 12.27 19.50
C TYR A 99 7.14 13.07 18.50
N ARG A 100 6.51 13.73 17.53
CA ARG A 100 7.24 14.56 16.54
C ARG A 100 7.90 15.78 17.16
N VAL A 101 7.26 16.41 18.15
CA VAL A 101 7.77 17.64 18.78
C VAL A 101 8.78 17.35 19.88
N GLU A 102 8.53 16.33 20.71
CA GLU A 102 9.35 16.02 21.90
C GLU A 102 10.38 14.91 21.62
N GLY A 103 10.28 14.20 20.49
CA GLY A 103 11.15 13.07 20.12
C GLY A 103 10.96 11.80 20.97
N ARG A 104 10.15 11.87 22.03
CA ARG A 104 9.85 10.76 22.95
C ARG A 104 8.45 10.88 23.53
N LEU A 105 7.81 9.75 23.83
CA LEU A 105 6.58 9.74 24.61
C LEU A 105 6.91 9.75 26.10
N THR A 106 6.24 10.63 26.84
CA THR A 106 6.29 10.62 28.31
C THR A 106 5.54 9.38 28.86
N PRO A 107 5.92 8.85 30.04
CA PRO A 107 5.28 7.68 30.64
C PRO A 107 3.76 7.85 30.84
N ASN A 108 3.32 9.10 31.04
CA ASN A 108 1.90 9.46 31.16
C ASN A 108 1.09 9.23 29.86
N CYS A 109 1.75 9.25 28.69
CA CYS A 109 1.08 8.99 27.42
C CYS A 109 0.66 7.52 27.29
N TYR A 110 1.45 6.58 27.83
CA TYR A 110 1.16 5.14 27.76
C TYR A 110 -0.07 4.73 28.56
N HIS A 111 -0.43 5.50 29.58
CA HIS A 111 -1.60 5.28 30.43
C HIS A 111 -2.81 6.14 30.01
N CYS A 112 -2.68 6.92 28.94
CA CYS A 112 -3.75 7.80 28.49
C CYS A 112 -4.83 6.97 27.77
N PRO A 113 -6.12 7.08 28.15
CA PRO A 113 -7.19 6.32 27.51
C PRO A 113 -7.30 6.60 26.00
N TYR A 114 -6.97 7.81 25.56
CA TYR A 114 -6.89 8.18 24.14
C TYR A 114 -5.77 7.46 23.37
N PHE A 115 -4.65 7.16 24.04
CA PHE A 115 -3.55 6.39 23.45
C PHE A 115 -3.93 4.92 23.35
N THR A 116 -4.49 4.36 24.42
CA THR A 116 -4.89 2.95 24.49
C THR A 116 -6.04 2.63 23.52
N ALA A 117 -7.06 3.49 23.44
CA ALA A 117 -8.19 3.30 22.54
C ALA A 117 -7.76 3.27 21.06
N ARG A 118 -6.88 4.20 20.63
CA ARG A 118 -6.41 4.24 19.23
C ARG A 118 -5.46 3.12 18.86
N ARG A 119 -4.66 2.61 19.81
CA ARG A 119 -3.79 1.45 19.57
C ARG A 119 -4.57 0.18 19.25
N ALA A 120 -5.82 0.09 19.69
CA ALA A 120 -6.71 -1.03 19.39
C ALA A 120 -7.36 -0.95 17.99
N ILE A 121 -7.42 0.24 17.37
CA ILE A 121 -8.15 0.48 16.11
C ILE A 121 -7.21 0.39 14.89
N VAL A 122 -5.93 0.73 15.03
CA VAL A 122 -4.96 0.60 13.93
C VAL A 122 -4.52 -0.87 13.84
N PRO A 123 -4.78 -1.59 12.72
CA PRO A 123 -4.20 -2.91 12.53
C PRO A 123 -2.68 -2.75 12.54
N GLN A 124 -2.00 -3.53 13.38
CA GLN A 124 -0.55 -3.52 13.59
C GLN A 124 0.19 -3.93 12.31
N VAL A 125 0.21 -3.07 11.29
CA VAL A 125 1.07 -3.24 10.11
C VAL A 125 2.48 -2.86 10.53
N GLY A 126 3.22 -3.84 11.06
CA GLY A 126 4.68 -3.74 11.18
C GLY A 126 5.27 -3.50 12.58
N GLN A 127 4.75 -4.11 13.64
CA GLN A 127 5.61 -4.42 14.80
C GLN A 127 6.36 -5.73 14.56
N GLY A 128 7.27 -5.70 13.58
CA GLY A 128 8.29 -6.72 13.38
C GLY A 128 9.43 -6.47 14.37
N SER A 129 9.70 -7.48 15.19
CA SER A 129 10.79 -7.60 16.14
C SER A 129 12.17 -7.25 15.54
N ARG A 130 12.92 -6.36 16.19
CA ARG A 130 14.31 -6.59 16.63
C ARG A 130 14.75 -5.51 17.60
#